data_AF-A0A955Z2K2-F1
#
_entry.id   AF-A0A955Z2K2-F1
#
_cell.length_a   1.000
_cell.length_b   1.000
_cell.length_c   1.000
_cell.angle_alpha   90.00
_cell.angle_beta   90.00
_cell.angle_gamma   90.00
#
_symmetry.space_group_name_H-M   'P 1'
#
loop_
_entity.id
_entity.type
_entity.pdbx_description
1 polymer ?
#
loop_
_entity_poly.entity_id
_entity_poly.type
_entity_poly.pdbx_seq_one_letter_code
_entity_poly.pdbx_strand_id
1 'polypeptide(L)'
;MTSWDARAFARAIGATCVAFAIGWLVTAASDEGALTVGARAGRTVPLLPLFAAVGTAIAIGSRRAREELRALAALGRHPARTAAFVTAGAALPAAVAALVLVATPHADVSAFYPAPDHGDAFVATRSGYVSPSLGVEVRASGEIDVGPAPDGERGVSLPAHARGAAALSLVVAALALAALAAAVVLSTPFDEDRFAQRRRVSRAVGVAAGVALATTLAFQSAAARASSAWLTTVPALALMAWLFTRYRRGHA
;
A
#
# COMPACT_ATOMS: atom_id res chain seq x y z
N MET A 1 3.94 -5.48 -29.03
CA MET A 1 2.83 -5.03 -28.15
C MET A 1 1.56 -5.08 -28.99
N THR A 2 0.46 -5.68 -28.52
CA THR A 2 -0.80 -5.74 -29.30
C THR A 2 -1.75 -4.60 -28.93
N SER A 3 -2.77 -4.34 -29.75
CA SER A 3 -3.85 -3.40 -29.41
C SER A 3 -4.64 -3.83 -28.15
N TRP A 4 -4.67 -5.13 -27.87
CA TRP A 4 -5.23 -5.65 -26.63
C TRP A 4 -4.37 -5.24 -25.42
N ASP A 5 -3.04 -5.36 -25.52
CA ASP A 5 -2.10 -4.99 -24.44
C ASP A 5 -2.29 -3.52 -24.02
N ALA A 6 -2.37 -2.62 -25.00
CA ALA A 6 -2.59 -1.20 -24.75
C ALA A 6 -3.95 -0.92 -24.07
N ARG A 7 -5.03 -1.56 -24.55
CA ARG A 7 -6.36 -1.42 -23.94
C ARG A 7 -6.41 -2.00 -22.53
N ALA A 8 -5.77 -3.14 -22.29
CA ALA A 8 -5.73 -3.79 -20.99
C ALA A 8 -4.91 -2.98 -19.97
N PHE A 9 -3.77 -2.42 -20.40
CA PHE A 9 -2.97 -1.47 -19.64
C PHE A 9 -3.78 -0.22 -19.26
N ALA A 10 -4.44 0.42 -20.24
CA ALA A 10 -5.25 1.62 -20.01
C ALA A 10 -6.45 1.35 -19.09
N ARG A 11 -7.14 0.21 -19.26
CA ARG A 11 -8.23 -0.24 -18.36
C ARG A 11 -7.74 -0.43 -16.93
N ALA A 12 -6.56 -1.04 -16.76
CA ALA A 12 -5.97 -1.25 -15.44
C ALA A 12 -5.62 0.07 -14.75
N ILE A 13 -5.01 1.03 -15.48
CA ILE A 13 -4.78 2.38 -14.96
C ILE A 13 -6.09 3.03 -14.53
N GLY A 14 -7.09 3.08 -15.43
CA GLY A 14 -8.37 3.72 -15.17
C GLY A 14 -9.07 3.11 -13.95
N ALA A 15 -9.12 1.77 -13.86
CA ALA A 15 -9.74 1.08 -12.74
C ALA A 15 -8.99 1.33 -11.40
N THR A 16 -7.65 1.31 -11.41
CA THR A 16 -6.86 1.65 -10.22
C THR A 16 -7.09 3.10 -9.79
N CYS A 17 -7.09 4.06 -10.73
CA CYS A 17 -7.33 5.47 -10.43
C CYS A 17 -8.73 5.71 -9.84
N VAL A 18 -9.76 5.06 -10.39
CA VAL A 18 -11.13 5.13 -9.84
C VAL A 18 -11.17 4.53 -8.43
N ALA A 19 -10.58 3.36 -8.22
CA ALA A 19 -10.52 2.73 -6.90
C ALA A 19 -9.79 3.61 -5.87
N PHE A 20 -8.67 4.23 -6.28
CA PHE A 20 -7.93 5.18 -5.45
C PHE A 20 -8.75 6.43 -5.16
N ALA A 21 -9.45 7.01 -6.15
CA ALA A 21 -10.30 8.18 -5.94
C ALA A 21 -11.44 7.89 -4.96
N ILE A 22 -12.06 6.70 -5.03
CA ILE A 22 -13.07 6.26 -4.05
C ILE A 22 -12.44 6.14 -2.66
N GLY A 23 -11.28 5.48 -2.53
CA GLY A 23 -10.57 5.37 -1.26
C GLY A 23 -10.21 6.74 -0.66
N TRP A 24 -9.74 7.66 -1.50
CA TRP A 24 -9.47 9.04 -1.14
C TRP A 24 -10.71 9.76 -0.63
N LEU A 25 -11.84 9.64 -1.31
CA LEU A 25 -13.11 10.25 -0.89
C LEU A 25 -13.58 9.71 0.45
N VAL A 26 -13.45 8.39 0.68
CA VAL A 26 -13.80 7.77 1.96
C VAL A 26 -12.91 8.32 3.08
N THR A 27 -11.58 8.38 2.88
CA THR A 27 -10.69 8.97 3.89
C THR A 27 -11.02 10.45 4.13
N ALA A 28 -11.27 11.21 3.06
CA ALA A 28 -11.62 12.62 3.17
C ALA A 28 -12.95 12.89 3.88
N ALA A 29 -13.92 11.96 3.79
CA ALA A 29 -15.21 12.04 4.45
C ALA A 29 -15.17 11.57 5.91
N SER A 30 -14.28 10.63 6.24
CA SER A 30 -14.13 10.10 7.60
C SER A 30 -13.31 10.99 8.53
N ASP A 31 -12.54 11.94 7.99
CA ASP A 31 -11.73 12.85 8.80
C ASP A 31 -12.58 14.02 9.33
N GLU A 32 -12.47 14.32 10.64
CA GLU A 32 -13.22 15.34 11.38
C GLU A 32 -12.88 16.81 11.00
N GLY A 33 -12.62 17.10 9.72
CA GLY A 33 -12.41 18.45 9.20
C GLY A 33 -11.03 19.07 9.46
N ALA A 34 -10.25 18.58 10.43
CA ALA A 34 -9.03 19.24 10.89
C ALA A 34 -7.71 18.81 10.19
N LEU A 35 -7.72 17.77 9.36
CA LEU A 35 -6.47 17.24 8.77
C LEU A 35 -6.09 17.92 7.46
N THR A 36 -4.81 18.30 7.35
CA THR A 36 -4.19 18.85 6.14
C THR A 36 -4.28 17.85 4.97
N VAL A 37 -4.30 18.35 3.74
CA VAL A 37 -4.32 17.52 2.53
C VAL A 37 -3.13 16.53 2.51
N GLY A 38 -1.97 16.94 3.03
CA GLY A 38 -0.79 16.09 3.17
C GLY A 38 -1.01 14.90 4.11
N ALA A 39 -1.64 15.12 5.27
CA ALA A 39 -1.96 14.04 6.21
C ALA A 39 -2.96 13.03 5.61
N ARG A 40 -3.95 13.51 4.85
CA ARG A 40 -4.89 12.65 4.11
C ARG A 40 -4.18 11.83 3.04
N ALA A 41 -3.23 12.42 2.33
CA ALA A 41 -2.38 11.72 1.38
C ALA A 41 -1.50 10.66 2.07
N GLY A 42 -0.92 10.97 3.22
CA GLY A 42 -0.13 10.03 4.01
C GLY A 42 -0.92 8.78 4.42
N ARG A 43 -2.23 8.90 4.66
CA ARG A 43 -3.11 7.77 5.03
C ARG A 43 -3.62 6.97 3.84
N THR A 44 -3.82 7.62 2.68
CA THR A 44 -4.43 7.00 1.50
C THR A 44 -3.41 6.35 0.57
N VAL A 45 -2.25 6.99 0.37
CA VAL A 45 -1.20 6.51 -0.55
C VAL A 45 -0.70 5.11 -0.20
N PRO A 46 -0.47 4.73 1.08
CA PRO A 46 -0.09 3.37 1.44
C PRO A 46 -1.07 2.27 0.98
N LEU A 47 -2.33 2.63 0.65
CA LEU A 47 -3.36 1.70 0.17
C LEU A 47 -3.31 1.48 -1.36
N LEU A 48 -2.51 2.24 -2.12
CA LEU A 48 -2.36 2.06 -3.58
C LEU A 48 -2.07 0.62 -4.04
N PRO A 49 -1.26 -0.19 -3.33
CA PRO A 49 -1.08 -1.58 -3.70
C PRO A 49 -2.37 -2.40 -3.72
N LEU A 50 -3.30 -2.12 -2.80
CA LEU A 50 -4.62 -2.76 -2.77
C LEU A 50 -5.46 -2.28 -3.96
N PHE A 51 -5.46 -0.98 -4.25
CA PHE A 51 -6.18 -0.45 -5.41
C PHE A 51 -5.63 -0.98 -6.74
N ALA A 52 -4.32 -1.23 -6.84
CA ALA A 52 -3.71 -1.89 -7.99
C ALA A 52 -4.20 -3.35 -8.16
N ALA A 53 -4.36 -4.09 -7.06
CA ALA A 53 -4.94 -5.43 -7.10
C ALA A 53 -6.40 -5.41 -7.57
N VAL A 54 -7.21 -4.48 -7.04
CA VAL A 54 -8.61 -4.27 -7.45
C VAL A 54 -8.69 -3.85 -8.93
N GLY A 55 -7.90 -2.88 -9.35
CA GLY A 55 -7.85 -2.39 -10.72
C GLY A 55 -7.46 -3.50 -11.71
N THR A 56 -6.50 -4.35 -11.33
CA THR A 56 -6.15 -5.56 -12.07
C THR A 56 -7.35 -6.50 -12.19
N ALA A 57 -7.99 -6.84 -11.06
CA ALA A 57 -9.12 -7.76 -11.06
C ALA A 57 -10.29 -7.25 -11.92
N ILE A 58 -10.59 -5.95 -11.91
CA ILE A 58 -11.62 -5.33 -12.75
C ILE A 58 -11.23 -5.37 -14.23
N ALA A 59 -9.99 -5.00 -14.56
CA ALA A 59 -9.53 -4.85 -15.94
C ALA A 59 -9.60 -6.15 -16.75
N ILE A 60 -9.35 -7.30 -16.10
CA ILE A 60 -9.39 -8.64 -16.72
C ILE A 60 -10.53 -9.55 -16.24
N GLY A 61 -11.28 -9.15 -15.21
CA GLY A 61 -12.38 -9.94 -14.65
C GLY A 61 -13.70 -9.84 -15.43
N SER A 62 -13.88 -8.80 -16.25
CA SER A 62 -15.10 -8.64 -17.05
C SER A 62 -15.26 -9.76 -18.08
N ARG A 63 -16.50 -10.24 -18.30
CA ARG A 63 -16.79 -11.34 -19.25
C ARG A 63 -16.16 -11.11 -20.63
N ARG A 64 -16.32 -9.90 -21.16
CA ARG A 64 -15.72 -9.48 -22.44
C ARG A 64 -14.19 -9.60 -22.45
N ALA A 65 -13.53 -9.12 -21.40
CA ALA A 65 -12.07 -9.26 -21.30
C ALA A 65 -11.67 -10.74 -21.26
N ARG A 66 -12.41 -11.58 -20.53
CA ARG A 66 -12.10 -13.02 -20.46
C ARG A 66 -12.32 -13.76 -21.78
N GLU A 67 -13.29 -13.35 -22.59
CA GLU A 67 -13.48 -13.87 -23.96
C GLU A 67 -12.32 -13.47 -24.88
N GLU A 68 -11.89 -12.19 -24.84
CA GLU A 68 -10.70 -11.73 -25.57
C GLU A 68 -9.46 -12.55 -25.14
N LEU A 69 -9.31 -12.83 -23.84
CA LEU A 69 -8.21 -13.64 -23.30
C LEU A 69 -8.20 -15.09 -23.81
N ARG A 70 -9.37 -15.71 -23.98
CA ARG A 70 -9.50 -17.05 -24.57
C ARG A 70 -9.08 -17.06 -26.03
N ALA A 71 -9.52 -16.06 -26.79
CA ALA A 71 -9.12 -15.93 -28.18
C ALA A 71 -7.60 -15.79 -28.28
N LEU A 72 -6.97 -14.99 -27.41
CA LEU A 72 -5.52 -14.87 -27.35
C LEU A 72 -4.84 -16.18 -26.93
N ALA A 73 -5.40 -16.93 -25.97
CA ALA A 73 -4.86 -18.23 -25.56
C ALA A 73 -4.97 -19.28 -26.68
N ALA A 74 -6.07 -19.29 -27.44
CA ALA A 74 -6.25 -20.16 -28.60
C ALA A 74 -5.24 -19.85 -29.72
N LEU A 75 -4.80 -18.59 -29.84
CA LEU A 75 -3.69 -18.17 -30.69
C LEU A 75 -2.29 -18.46 -30.08
N GLY A 76 -2.22 -19.20 -28.99
CA GLY A 76 -0.97 -19.59 -28.32
C GLY A 76 -0.35 -18.51 -27.42
N ARG A 77 -1.09 -17.43 -27.09
CA ARG A 77 -0.53 -16.37 -26.23
C ARG A 77 -0.37 -16.85 -24.79
N HIS A 78 0.83 -16.69 -24.27
CA HIS A 78 1.15 -17.04 -22.89
C HIS A 78 0.43 -16.16 -21.85
N PRO A 79 -0.20 -16.72 -20.78
CA PRO A 79 -0.94 -15.97 -19.77
C PRO A 79 -0.07 -14.95 -18.99
N ALA A 80 1.21 -15.21 -18.77
CA ALA A 80 2.08 -14.22 -18.12
C ALA A 80 2.30 -12.95 -18.95
N ARG A 81 2.38 -13.07 -20.28
CA ARG A 81 2.55 -11.90 -21.14
C ARG A 81 1.32 -10.99 -21.05
N THR A 82 0.16 -11.61 -20.94
CA THR A 82 -1.11 -10.93 -20.66
C THR A 82 -1.12 -10.27 -19.28
N ALA A 83 -0.72 -11.00 -18.23
CA ALA A 83 -0.66 -10.49 -16.87
C ALA A 83 0.30 -9.31 -16.73
N ALA A 84 1.44 -9.32 -17.44
CA ALA A 84 2.48 -8.31 -17.33
C ALA A 84 1.99 -6.90 -17.65
N PHE A 85 1.28 -6.70 -18.77
CA PHE A 85 0.77 -5.37 -19.14
C PHE A 85 -0.32 -4.87 -18.19
N VAL A 86 -1.21 -5.75 -17.74
CA VAL A 86 -2.26 -5.39 -16.79
C VAL A 86 -1.66 -5.02 -15.44
N THR A 87 -0.70 -5.82 -14.95
CA THR A 87 0.01 -5.60 -13.69
C THR A 87 0.80 -4.29 -13.74
N ALA A 88 1.54 -4.04 -14.82
CA ALA A 88 2.28 -2.80 -15.02
C ALA A 88 1.35 -1.57 -15.07
N GLY A 89 0.23 -1.66 -15.80
CA GLY A 89 -0.77 -0.59 -15.85
C GLY A 89 -1.39 -0.31 -14.50
N ALA A 90 -1.77 -1.36 -13.77
CA ALA A 90 -2.36 -1.22 -12.44
C ALA A 90 -1.38 -0.65 -11.40
N ALA A 91 -0.08 -0.95 -11.51
CA ALA A 91 0.96 -0.45 -10.61
C ALA A 91 1.47 0.95 -10.98
N LEU A 92 1.19 1.45 -12.19
CA LEU A 92 1.67 2.76 -12.64
C LEU A 92 1.25 3.92 -11.71
N PRO A 93 0.00 4.01 -11.21
CA PRO A 93 -0.36 5.05 -10.24
C PRO A 93 0.48 5.01 -8.97
N ALA A 94 0.84 3.81 -8.48
CA ALA A 94 1.74 3.66 -7.34
C ALA A 94 3.17 4.12 -7.66
N ALA A 95 3.66 3.88 -8.88
CA ALA A 95 4.96 4.39 -9.34
C ALA A 95 4.97 5.92 -9.45
N VAL A 96 3.90 6.52 -9.94
CA VAL A 96 3.75 7.99 -9.97
C VAL A 96 3.72 8.54 -8.55
N ALA A 97 2.95 7.96 -7.64
CA ALA A 97 2.91 8.38 -6.23
C ALA A 97 4.27 8.22 -5.54
N ALA A 98 4.99 7.13 -5.80
CA ALA A 98 6.33 6.91 -5.28
C ALA A 98 7.33 7.96 -5.80
N LEU A 99 7.24 8.33 -7.08
CA LEU A 99 8.06 9.39 -7.66
C LEU A 99 7.75 10.75 -7.03
N VAL A 100 6.47 11.07 -6.83
CA VAL A 100 6.04 12.29 -6.11
C VAL A 100 6.55 12.30 -4.67
N LEU A 101 6.49 11.16 -3.97
CA LEU A 101 6.99 11.00 -2.61
C LEU A 101 8.49 11.27 -2.51
N VAL A 102 9.28 10.82 -3.50
CA VAL A 102 10.73 11.04 -3.55
C VAL A 102 11.05 12.49 -3.95
N ALA A 103 10.35 13.02 -4.94
CA ALA A 103 10.63 14.34 -5.52
C ALA A 103 10.16 15.51 -4.64
N THR A 104 9.18 15.28 -3.75
CA THR A 104 8.57 16.34 -2.94
C THR A 104 9.11 16.28 -1.50
N PRO A 105 10.02 17.19 -1.10
CA PRO A 105 10.61 17.16 0.23
C PRO A 105 9.60 17.40 1.36
N HIS A 106 8.48 18.05 1.05
CA HIS A 106 7.38 18.33 1.98
C HIS A 106 6.31 17.23 2.04
N ALA A 107 6.44 16.14 1.27
CA ALA A 107 5.53 15.02 1.42
C ALA A 107 5.81 14.33 2.77
N ASP A 108 4.78 14.29 3.62
CA ASP A 108 4.84 13.65 4.91
C ASP A 108 4.97 12.12 4.75
N VAL A 109 6.17 11.62 5.02
CA VAL A 109 6.49 10.18 4.98
C VAL A 109 6.23 9.51 6.33
N SER A 110 6.00 10.29 7.40
CA SER A 110 5.84 9.75 8.75
C SER A 110 4.62 8.83 8.85
N ALA A 111 3.58 9.07 8.03
CA ALA A 111 2.40 8.20 7.94
C ALA A 111 2.71 6.76 7.49
N PHE A 112 3.82 6.52 6.78
CA PHE A 112 4.29 5.16 6.45
C PHE A 112 4.96 4.47 7.64
N TYR A 113 5.44 5.23 8.61
CA TYR A 113 6.19 4.77 9.77
C TYR A 113 5.36 5.03 11.04
N PRO A 114 4.24 4.33 11.25
CA PRO A 114 3.44 4.51 12.45
C PRO A 114 4.30 4.14 13.67
N ALA A 115 4.77 5.16 14.38
CA ALA A 115 5.33 4.98 15.70
C ALA A 115 4.17 5.04 16.69
N PRO A 116 4.13 4.19 17.73
CA PRO A 116 3.27 4.49 18.85
C PRO A 116 3.69 5.86 19.37
N ASP A 117 2.74 6.79 19.38
CA ASP A 117 2.88 7.99 20.19
C ASP A 117 3.27 7.49 21.57
N HIS A 118 4.43 7.91 22.04
CA HIS A 118 4.82 7.63 23.41
C HIS A 118 3.80 8.43 24.19
N GLY A 119 2.74 7.75 24.64
CA GLY A 119 1.55 8.40 25.18
C GLY A 119 1.98 9.45 26.18
N ASP A 120 1.33 10.61 26.14
CA ASP A 120 1.68 11.82 26.89
C ASP A 120 2.05 11.48 28.34
N ALA A 121 3.33 11.21 28.54
CA ALA A 121 3.83 10.80 29.81
C ALA A 121 4.14 12.09 30.54
N PHE A 122 3.31 12.38 31.54
CA PHE A 122 3.63 13.38 32.52
C PHE A 122 4.92 12.96 33.22
N VAL A 123 6.01 13.65 32.90
CA VAL A 123 7.31 13.45 33.52
C VAL A 123 7.29 14.22 34.83
N ALA A 124 7.49 13.51 35.95
CA ALA A 124 7.65 14.14 37.24
C ALA A 124 8.95 14.97 37.24
N THR A 125 8.84 16.24 37.61
CA THR A 125 9.93 17.18 37.79
C THR A 125 9.94 17.70 39.24
N ARG A 126 10.89 18.56 39.59
CA ARG A 126 10.93 19.17 40.93
C ARG A 126 9.80 20.18 41.16
N SER A 127 9.19 20.74 40.10
CA SER A 127 8.12 21.74 40.18
C SER A 127 6.71 21.16 40.02
N GLY A 128 6.58 19.91 39.58
CA GLY A 128 5.30 19.27 39.29
C GLY A 128 5.43 18.20 38.20
N TYR A 129 4.43 18.09 37.35
CA TYR A 129 4.38 17.16 36.23
C TYR A 129 4.34 17.92 34.92
N VAL A 130 5.26 17.61 34.00
CA VAL A 130 5.27 18.22 32.67
C VAL A 130 4.86 17.18 31.65
N SER A 131 3.87 17.48 30.82
CA SER A 131 3.62 16.79 29.56
C SER A 131 4.32 17.56 28.44
N PRO A 132 5.54 17.15 28.06
CA PRO A 132 6.33 17.92 27.10
C PRO A 132 5.76 17.82 25.67
N SER A 133 4.80 16.93 25.42
CA SER A 133 4.08 16.79 24.14
C SER A 133 2.84 17.67 24.08
N LEU A 134 2.15 17.88 25.21
CA LEU A 134 1.01 18.80 25.29
C LEU A 134 1.42 20.26 25.55
N GLY A 135 2.68 20.50 25.91
CA GLY A 135 3.12 21.81 26.39
C GLY A 135 2.47 22.20 27.72
N VAL A 136 1.99 21.21 28.48
CA VAL A 136 1.24 21.41 29.73
C VAL A 136 2.15 21.10 30.92
N GLU A 137 2.27 22.04 31.84
CA GLU A 137 2.86 21.82 33.16
C GLU A 137 1.76 21.85 34.23
N VAL A 138 1.65 20.78 35.02
CA VAL A 138 0.81 20.72 36.21
C VAL A 138 1.73 20.90 37.41
N ARG A 139 1.72 22.10 38.02
CA ARG A 139 2.58 22.39 39.17
C ARG A 139 2.17 21.57 40.39
N ALA A 140 3.07 21.46 41.37
CA ALA A 140 2.78 20.78 42.65
C ALA A 140 1.60 21.40 43.42
N SER A 141 1.22 22.66 43.12
CA SER A 141 0.03 23.34 43.65
C SER A 141 -1.29 22.88 43.00
N GLY A 142 -1.24 22.08 41.93
CA GLY A 142 -2.40 21.70 41.12
C GLY A 142 -2.77 22.72 40.03
N GLU A 143 -2.01 23.81 39.92
CA GLU A 143 -2.18 24.80 38.86
C GLU A 143 -1.70 24.25 37.51
N ILE A 144 -2.50 24.44 36.47
CA ILE A 144 -2.21 23.98 35.11
C ILE A 144 -1.72 25.18 34.31
N ASP A 145 -0.45 25.15 33.95
CA ASP A 145 0.18 26.13 33.07
C ASP A 145 0.25 25.53 31.67
N VAL A 146 -0.43 26.17 30.72
CA VAL A 146 -0.43 25.75 29.32
C VAL A 146 0.57 26.65 28.61
N GLY A 147 1.79 26.14 28.45
CA GLY A 147 2.79 26.78 27.61
C GLY A 147 2.35 26.78 26.15
N PRO A 148 3.04 27.55 25.28
CA PRO A 148 2.86 27.38 23.84
C PRO A 148 3.09 25.90 23.54
N ALA A 149 2.08 25.25 22.93
CA ALA A 149 2.25 23.90 22.43
C ALA A 149 3.55 23.91 21.61
N PRO A 150 4.55 23.07 21.95
CA PRO A 150 5.74 23.01 21.11
C PRO A 150 5.23 22.78 19.70
N ASP A 151 5.66 23.62 18.75
CA ASP A 151 5.24 23.54 17.35
C ASP A 151 5.17 22.06 16.99
N GLY A 152 3.98 21.58 16.59
CA GLY A 152 3.57 20.16 16.55
C GLY A 152 4.42 19.25 15.65
N GLU A 153 5.58 19.70 15.25
CA GLU A 153 6.66 18.94 14.66
C GLU A 153 7.73 18.66 15.72
N ARG A 154 7.43 17.79 16.70
CA ARG A 154 8.51 16.89 17.12
C ARG A 154 8.86 16.10 15.88
N GLY A 155 9.89 16.56 15.16
CA GLY A 155 10.48 15.85 14.05
C GLY A 155 10.86 14.46 14.53
N VAL A 156 9.93 13.51 14.38
CA VAL A 156 10.21 12.09 14.52
C VAL A 156 11.28 11.85 13.47
N SER A 157 12.53 11.85 13.92
CA SER A 157 13.68 11.80 13.04
C SER A 157 13.60 10.48 12.31
N LEU A 158 13.13 10.57 11.06
CA LEU A 158 12.83 9.44 10.21
C LEU A 158 14.07 8.56 10.08
N PRO A 159 13.90 7.23 9.95
CA PRO A 159 15.01 6.34 9.65
C PRO A 159 15.79 6.82 8.42
N ALA A 160 17.09 6.54 8.40
CA ALA A 160 17.90 6.80 7.20
C ALA A 160 17.25 6.13 5.97
N HIS A 161 17.16 6.87 4.87
CA HIS A 161 16.53 6.43 3.62
C HIS A 161 15.02 6.09 3.70
N ALA A 162 14.30 6.52 4.74
CA ALA A 162 12.87 6.24 4.92
C ALA A 162 12.03 6.53 3.67
N ARG A 163 12.23 7.69 3.04
CA ARG A 163 11.52 8.08 1.82
C ARG A 163 11.77 7.12 0.65
N GLY A 164 13.03 6.74 0.42
CA GLY A 164 13.40 5.82 -0.65
C GLY A 164 12.84 4.41 -0.41
N ALA A 165 12.90 3.93 0.84
CA ALA A 165 12.36 2.64 1.22
C ALA A 165 10.83 2.59 1.11
N ALA A 166 10.12 3.62 1.58
CA ALA A 166 8.67 3.74 1.46
C ALA A 166 8.24 3.78 -0.02
N ALA A 167 8.91 4.59 -0.84
CA ALA A 167 8.65 4.67 -2.28
C ALA A 167 8.87 3.32 -2.98
N LEU A 168 9.99 2.63 -2.71
CA LEU A 168 10.26 1.32 -3.29
C LEU A 168 9.25 0.27 -2.81
N SER A 169 8.93 0.24 -1.52
CA SER A 169 7.96 -0.69 -0.94
C SER A 169 6.58 -0.50 -1.59
N LEU A 170 6.16 0.75 -1.80
CA LEU A 170 4.89 1.08 -2.46
C LEU A 170 4.81 0.48 -3.87
N VAL A 171 5.85 0.68 -4.69
CA VAL A 171 5.86 0.16 -6.07
C VAL A 171 5.92 -1.36 -6.10
N VAL A 172 6.80 -1.96 -5.31
CA VAL A 172 6.98 -3.42 -5.29
C VAL A 172 5.72 -4.11 -4.75
N ALA A 173 5.10 -3.58 -3.69
CA ALA A 173 3.84 -4.10 -3.18
C ALA A 173 2.71 -3.98 -4.21
N ALA A 174 2.63 -2.86 -4.94
CA ALA A 174 1.62 -2.69 -6.00
C ALA A 174 1.80 -3.72 -7.13
N LEU A 175 3.03 -3.94 -7.58
CA LEU A 175 3.34 -4.98 -8.57
C LEU A 175 2.99 -6.38 -8.03
N ALA A 176 3.36 -6.69 -6.78
CA ALA A 176 3.14 -7.99 -6.17
C ALA A 176 1.66 -8.33 -6.02
N LEU A 177 0.85 -7.40 -5.51
CA LEU A 177 -0.58 -7.61 -5.30
C LEU A 177 -1.36 -7.59 -6.61
N ALA A 178 -0.98 -6.75 -7.58
CA ALA A 178 -1.54 -6.79 -8.93
C ALA A 178 -1.22 -8.13 -9.63
N ALA A 179 0.02 -8.63 -9.53
CA ALA A 179 0.39 -9.94 -10.08
C ALA A 179 -0.38 -11.08 -9.40
N LEU A 180 -0.58 -11.02 -8.08
CA LEU A 180 -1.39 -11.98 -7.34
C LEU A 180 -2.85 -11.96 -7.82
N ALA A 181 -3.45 -10.78 -7.97
CA ALA A 181 -4.81 -10.63 -8.50
C ALA A 181 -4.92 -11.17 -9.93
N ALA A 182 -3.95 -10.87 -10.79
CA ALA A 182 -3.90 -11.40 -12.15
C ALA A 182 -3.82 -12.94 -12.15
N ALA A 183 -2.97 -13.52 -11.31
CA ALA A 183 -2.84 -14.97 -11.20
C ALA A 183 -4.15 -15.63 -10.75
N VAL A 184 -4.86 -15.05 -9.79
CA VAL A 184 -6.17 -15.55 -9.34
C VAL A 184 -7.19 -15.50 -10.47
N VAL A 185 -7.36 -14.36 -11.13
CA VAL A 185 -8.38 -14.18 -12.17
C VAL A 185 -8.09 -15.03 -13.41
N LEU A 186 -6.82 -15.14 -13.81
CA LEU A 186 -6.42 -15.93 -14.98
C LEU A 186 -6.45 -17.44 -14.72
N SER A 187 -6.25 -17.89 -13.47
CA SER A 187 -6.29 -19.32 -13.14
C SER A 187 -7.69 -19.88 -12.89
N THR A 188 -8.72 -19.04 -12.86
CA THR A 188 -10.11 -19.43 -12.59
C THR A 188 -10.76 -19.95 -13.90
N PRO A 189 -11.10 -21.23 -14.07
CA PRO A 189 -11.93 -21.67 -15.19
C PRO A 189 -13.26 -20.91 -15.26
N PHE A 190 -13.86 -20.83 -16.45
CA PHE A 190 -15.16 -20.14 -16.60
C PHE A 190 -16.32 -20.91 -15.99
N ASP A 191 -16.20 -22.23 -15.94
CA ASP A 191 -17.21 -23.15 -15.42
C ASP A 191 -16.82 -23.66 -14.02
N GLU A 192 -15.98 -22.89 -13.31
CA GLU A 192 -15.52 -23.29 -11.98
C GLU A 192 -16.64 -23.15 -10.95
N ASP A 193 -16.78 -24.18 -10.11
CA ASP A 193 -17.67 -24.13 -8.96
C ASP A 193 -17.40 -22.89 -8.11
N ARG A 194 -18.49 -22.18 -7.76
CA ARG A 194 -18.42 -20.97 -6.92
C ARG A 194 -17.66 -21.21 -5.60
N PHE A 195 -17.72 -22.42 -5.05
CA PHE A 195 -16.97 -22.80 -3.86
C PHE A 195 -15.46 -22.85 -4.07
N ALA A 196 -15.00 -23.44 -5.17
CA ALA A 196 -13.59 -23.50 -5.51
C ALA A 196 -13.03 -22.10 -5.81
N GLN A 197 -13.80 -21.27 -6.53
CA GLN A 197 -13.47 -19.86 -6.76
C GLN A 197 -13.35 -19.09 -5.43
N ARG A 198 -14.33 -19.21 -4.53
CA ARG A 198 -14.30 -18.57 -3.21
C ARG A 198 -13.08 -18.99 -2.39
N ARG A 199 -12.73 -20.28 -2.41
CA ARG A 199 -11.55 -20.80 -1.70
C ARG A 199 -10.24 -20.27 -2.27
N ARG A 200 -10.13 -20.06 -3.58
CA ARG A 200 -8.95 -19.43 -4.20
C ARG A 200 -8.84 -17.97 -3.83
N VAL A 201 -9.94 -17.22 -3.92
CA VAL A 201 -9.99 -15.81 -3.54
C VAL A 201 -9.66 -15.64 -2.07
N SER A 202 -10.23 -16.46 -1.17
CA SER A 202 -9.94 -16.37 0.26
C SER A 202 -8.47 -16.66 0.58
N ARG A 203 -7.85 -17.62 -0.10
CA ARG A 203 -6.40 -17.87 0.01
C ARG A 203 -5.58 -16.67 -0.45
N ALA A 204 -5.93 -16.07 -1.59
CA ALA A 204 -5.22 -14.90 -2.11
C ALA A 204 -5.37 -13.69 -1.17
N VAL A 205 -6.57 -13.47 -0.62
CA VAL A 205 -6.81 -12.45 0.41
C VAL A 205 -5.98 -12.74 1.66
N GLY A 206 -5.91 -14.00 2.11
CA GLY A 206 -5.06 -14.39 3.23
C GLY A 206 -3.58 -14.13 2.99
N VAL A 207 -3.07 -14.41 1.77
CA VAL A 207 -1.70 -14.09 1.38
C VAL A 207 -1.46 -12.58 1.35
N ALA A 208 -2.38 -11.81 0.75
CA ALA A 208 -2.28 -10.35 0.70
C ALA A 208 -2.30 -9.73 2.11
N ALA A 209 -3.19 -10.23 2.99
CA ALA A 209 -3.27 -9.80 4.39
C ALA A 209 -1.99 -10.15 5.16
N GLY A 210 -1.42 -11.34 4.96
CA GLY A 210 -0.14 -11.73 5.57
C GLY A 210 1.01 -10.84 5.12
N VAL A 211 1.08 -10.48 3.84
CA VAL A 211 2.09 -9.55 3.30
C VAL A 211 1.88 -8.14 3.85
N ALA A 212 0.64 -7.66 3.93
CA ALA A 212 0.32 -6.35 4.51
C ALA A 212 0.71 -6.28 6.00
N LEU A 213 0.41 -7.33 6.76
CA LEU A 213 0.79 -7.44 8.17
C LEU A 213 2.31 -7.43 8.34
N ALA A 214 3.02 -8.27 7.59
CA ALA A 214 4.49 -8.32 7.64
C ALA A 214 5.13 -6.98 7.23
N THR A 215 4.57 -6.30 6.23
CA THR A 215 5.02 -4.97 5.79
C THR A 215 4.78 -3.92 6.88
N THR A 216 3.61 -3.95 7.53
CA THR A 216 3.27 -3.05 8.64
C THR A 216 4.23 -3.24 9.82
N LEU A 217 4.49 -4.49 10.21
CA LEU A 217 5.47 -4.82 11.25
C LEU A 217 6.88 -4.37 10.88
N ALA A 218 7.27 -4.49 9.61
CA ALA A 218 8.55 -3.99 9.13
C ALA A 218 8.64 -2.45 9.25
N PHE A 219 7.58 -1.73 8.84
CA PHE A 219 7.51 -0.27 8.99
C PHE A 219 7.55 0.16 10.46
N GLN A 220 6.81 -0.51 11.35
CA GLN A 220 6.84 -0.25 12.80
C GLN A 220 8.21 -0.53 13.40
N SER A 221 8.86 -1.64 13.02
CA SER A 221 10.21 -1.96 13.52
C SER A 221 11.26 -0.93 13.06
N ALA A 222 11.13 -0.43 11.83
CA ALA A 222 11.97 0.64 11.31
C ALA A 222 11.70 1.97 12.02
N ALA A 223 10.43 2.29 12.28
CA ALA A 223 10.03 3.48 13.05
C ALA A 223 10.62 3.46 14.46
N ALA A 224 10.62 2.28 15.11
CA ALA A 224 11.25 2.05 16.40
C ALA A 224 12.79 1.97 16.37
N ARG A 225 13.41 2.16 15.19
CA ARG A 225 14.87 2.04 14.96
C ARG A 225 15.46 0.67 15.31
N ALA A 226 14.62 -0.35 15.47
CA ALA A 226 15.04 -1.73 15.68
C ALA A 226 15.57 -2.38 14.40
N SER A 227 15.26 -1.80 13.24
CA SER A 227 15.57 -2.39 11.94
C SER A 227 15.81 -1.34 10.84
N SER A 228 16.35 -1.77 9.70
CA SER A 228 16.57 -0.91 8.53
C SER A 228 15.26 -0.62 7.79
N ALA A 229 15.09 0.62 7.32
CA ALA A 229 13.93 1.02 6.51
C ALA A 229 13.72 0.12 5.28
N TRP A 230 14.79 -0.42 4.69
CA TRP A 230 14.73 -1.27 3.49
C TRP A 230 14.03 -2.62 3.73
N LEU A 231 13.95 -3.09 4.98
CA LEU A 231 13.24 -4.34 5.31
C LEU A 231 11.74 -4.29 4.98
N THR A 232 11.17 -3.09 4.88
CA THR A 232 9.78 -2.86 4.46
C THR A 232 9.46 -3.34 3.05
N THR A 233 10.49 -3.57 2.22
CA THR A 233 10.33 -4.07 0.84
C THR A 233 10.34 -5.59 0.76
N VAL A 234 10.88 -6.28 1.77
CA VAL A 234 11.13 -7.72 1.75
C VAL A 234 9.85 -8.56 1.61
N PRO A 235 8.75 -8.29 2.34
CA PRO A 235 7.54 -9.10 2.23
C PRO A 235 6.96 -9.10 0.80
N ALA A 236 6.94 -7.95 0.14
CA ALA A 236 6.45 -7.82 -1.22
C ALA A 236 7.39 -8.47 -2.25
N LEU A 237 8.71 -8.33 -2.07
CA LEU A 237 9.71 -9.03 -2.91
C LEU A 237 9.59 -10.56 -2.76
N ALA A 238 9.39 -11.05 -1.54
CA ALA A 238 9.19 -12.48 -1.28
C ALA A 238 7.92 -12.99 -1.97
N LEU A 239 6.83 -12.23 -1.94
CA LEU A 239 5.60 -12.56 -2.69
C LEU A 239 5.87 -12.61 -4.20
N MET A 240 6.57 -11.62 -4.77
CA MET A 240 6.94 -11.62 -6.19
C MET A 240 7.79 -12.83 -6.58
N ALA A 241 8.81 -13.16 -5.77
CA ALA A 241 9.66 -14.33 -5.98
C ALA A 241 8.85 -15.64 -5.89
N TRP A 242 7.92 -15.75 -4.95
CA TRP A 242 7.03 -16.89 -4.84
C TRP A 242 6.10 -17.03 -6.05
N LEU A 243 5.49 -15.93 -6.51
CA LEU A 243 4.66 -15.93 -7.72
C LEU A 243 5.46 -16.35 -8.95
N PHE A 244 6.70 -15.85 -9.10
CA PHE A 244 7.58 -16.19 -10.20
C PHE A 244 8.01 -17.66 -10.17
N THR A 245 8.38 -18.20 -9.01
CA THR A 245 8.76 -19.61 -8.88
C THR A 245 7.59 -20.56 -9.10
N ARG A 246 6.41 -20.23 -8.58
CA ARG A 246 5.17 -20.99 -8.84
C ARG A 246 4.84 -20.99 -10.33
N TYR A 247 4.99 -19.85 -10.98
CA TYR A 247 4.79 -19.72 -12.41
C TYR A 247 5.75 -20.61 -13.21
N ARG A 248 7.06 -20.62 -12.88
CA ARG A 248 8.04 -21.49 -13.54
C ARG A 248 7.71 -22.98 -13.41
N ARG A 249 7.24 -23.42 -12.23
CA ARG A 249 6.91 -24.84 -11.97
C ARG A 249 5.65 -25.33 -12.69
N GLY A 250 4.72 -24.43 -13.04
CA GLY A 250 3.52 -24.81 -13.78
C GLY A 250 3.74 -24.99 -15.29
N HIS A 251 4.92 -24.63 -15.79
CA HIS A 251 5.23 -24.56 -17.23
C HIS A 251 6.58 -25.21 -17.60
N ALA A 252 7.24 -25.88 -16.65
CA ALA A 252 8.39 -26.74 -16.86
C ALA A 252 7.93 -28.19 -16.79
#